data_AF-A0A1G7DQW7-F1
#
_entry.id   AF-A0A1G7DQW7-F1
#
_cell.length_a   1.000
_cell.length_b   1.000
_cell.length_c   1.000
_cell.angle_alpha   90.00
_cell.angle_beta   90.00
_cell.angle_gamma   90.00
#
_symmetry.space_group_name_H-M   'P 1'
#
loop_
_entity.id
_entity.type
_entity.pdbx_description
1 polymer ?
#
loop_
_entity_poly.entity_id
_entity_poly.type
_entity_poly.pdbx_seq_one_letter_code
_entity_poly.pdbx_strand_id
1 'polypeptide(L)' 'MVKLNELGEVEWDKTLGGNRSDQARVLLQTEDGGYVIAGTSYSGINGDKTGAGKGLGDIWILKYTGHL' A
#
# COMPACT_ATOMS: atom_id res chain seq x y z
N MET A 1 3.42 3.90 -5.38
CA MET A 1 3.57 4.96 -4.36
C MET A 1 4.99 5.46 -4.44
N VAL A 2 5.18 6.77 -4.36
CA VAL A 2 6.49 7.40 -4.48
C VAL A 2 6.66 8.34 -3.29
N LYS A 3 7.81 8.25 -2.61
CA LYS A 3 8.23 9.27 -1.65
C LYS A 3 9.32 10.10 -2.27
N LEU A 4 9.16 11.41 -2.14
CA LEU A 4 10.14 12.39 -2.55
C LEU A 4 10.79 13.02 -1.31
N ASN A 5 12.02 13.48 -1.47
CA ASN A 5 12.66 14.38 -0.51
C ASN A 5 12.18 15.83 -0.74
N GLU A 6 12.71 16.77 0.04
CA GLU A 6 12.36 18.20 -0.05
C GLU A 6 12.76 18.85 -1.38
N LEU A 7 13.71 18.25 -2.11
CA LEU A 7 14.15 18.69 -3.44
C LEU A 7 13.31 18.06 -4.57
N GLY A 8 12.35 17.19 -4.24
CA GLY A 8 11.53 16.47 -5.22
C GLY A 8 12.20 15.24 -5.82
N GLU A 9 13.34 14.81 -5.30
CA GLU A 9 14.04 13.59 -5.75
C GLU A 9 13.41 12.35 -5.12
N VAL A 10 13.39 11.24 -5.86
CA VAL A 10 12.79 9.98 -5.40
C VAL A 10 13.67 9.36 -4.31
N GLU A 11 13.14 9.28 -3.09
CA GLU A 11 13.74 8.50 -2.00
C GLU A 11 13.38 7.02 -2.14
N TRP A 12 12.12 6.74 -2.51
CA TRP A 12 11.69 5.40 -2.89
C TRP A 12 10.48 5.42 -3.83
N ASP A 13 10.41 4.36 -4.64
CA ASP A 13 9.25 4.01 -5.45
C ASP A 13 8.87 2.55 -5.15
N LYS A 14 7.61 2.32 -4.81
CA LYS A 14 7.06 1.01 -4.46
C LYS A 14 5.70 0.82 -5.12
N THR A 15 5.52 -0.34 -5.74
CA THR A 15 4.21 -0.80 -6.19
C THR A 15 3.65 -1.77 -5.16
N LEU A 16 2.38 -1.62 -4.80
CA LEU A 16 1.67 -2.51 -3.90
C LEU A 16 0.41 -3.03 -4.58
N GLY A 17 0.19 -4.34 -4.53
CA GLY A 17 -1.00 -4.95 -5.11
C GLY A 17 -0.92 -6.47 -5.25
N GLY A 18 -1.95 -7.04 -5.89
CA GLY A 18 -2.03 -8.42 -6.31
C GLY A 18 -2.29 -8.53 -7.81
N ASN A 19 -2.85 -9.66 -8.23
CA ASN A 19 -3.09 -9.99 -9.64
C ASN A 19 -4.41 -9.45 -10.21
N ARG A 20 -5.17 -8.67 -9.44
CA ARG A 20 -6.43 -8.05 -9.85
C ARG A 20 -6.39 -6.54 -9.59
N SER A 21 -7.54 -5.87 -9.71
CA SER A 21 -7.60 -4.43 -9.48
C SER A 21 -7.35 -4.11 -8.01
N ASP A 22 -6.40 -3.20 -7.76
CA ASP A 22 -6.09 -2.65 -6.46
C ASP A 22 -6.09 -1.12 -6.56
N GLN A 23 -6.80 -0.47 -5.64
CA GLN A 23 -6.94 0.99 -5.62
C GLN A 23 -6.63 1.51 -4.23
N ALA A 24 -5.49 2.19 -4.08
CA ALA A 24 -5.21 2.99 -2.90
C ALA A 24 -6.14 4.22 -2.88
N ARG A 25 -6.74 4.49 -1.71
CA ARG A 25 -7.64 5.64 -1.50
C ARG A 25 -7.10 6.62 -0.46
N VAL A 26 -6.35 6.11 0.50
CA VAL A 26 -5.77 6.90 1.60
C VAL A 26 -4.33 6.45 1.82
N LEU A 27 -3.44 7.42 2.05
CA LEU A 27 -2.08 7.21 2.51
C LEU A 27 -1.81 8.23 3.63
N LEU A 28 -1.45 7.74 4.81
CA LEU A 28 -1.15 8.56 5.99
C LEU A 28 0.21 8.15 6.56
N GLN A 29 1.08 9.12 6.83
CA GLN A 29 2.29 8.86 7.61
C GLN A 29 1.91 8.70 9.09
N THR A 30 2.48 7.72 9.77
CA THR A 30 2.30 7.49 11.20
C THR A 30 3.39 8.18 12.01
N GLU A 31 3.13 8.46 13.29
CA GLU A 31 4.08 9.15 14.18
C GLU A 31 5.42 8.41 14.32
N ASP A 32 5.40 7.08 14.18
CA ASP A 32 6.60 6.25 14.17
C ASP A 32 7.33 6.21 12.82
N GLY A 33 7.02 7.14 11.90
CA GLY A 33 7.67 7.28 10.60
C GLY A 33 7.22 6.26 9.54
N GLY A 34 6.30 5.35 9.88
CA GLY A 34 5.66 4.43 8.93
C GLY A 34 4.57 5.09 8.09
N TYR A 35 3.90 4.29 7.27
CA TYR A 35 2.79 4.72 6.42
C TYR A 35 1.63 3.73 6.50
N VAL A 36 0.43 4.20 6.76
CA VAL A 36 -0.81 3.42 6.61
C VAL A 36 -1.40 3.72 5.25
N ILE A 37 -1.65 2.67 4.47
CA ILE A 37 -2.33 2.74 3.17
C ILE A 37 -3.62 1.95 3.28
N ALA A 38 -4.71 2.57 2.86
CA ALA A 38 -6.03 1.94 2.83
C ALA A 38 -6.65 2.09 1.45
N GLY A 39 -7.35 1.05 1.01
CA GLY A 39 -7.91 0.99 -0.32
C GLY A 39 -8.84 -0.19 -0.51
N THR A 40 -9.22 -0.41 -1.76
CA THR A 40 -10.00 -1.58 -2.18
C THR A 40 -9.11 -2.52 -2.98
N SER A 41 -9.22 -3.82 -2.71
CA SER A 41 -8.52 -4.86 -3.43
C SER A 41 -9.50 -5.94 -3.87
N TYR A 42 -9.48 -6.25 -5.17
CA TYR A 42 -10.21 -7.38 -5.76
C TYR A 42 -9.35 -8.66 -5.79
N SER A 43 -8.13 -8.58 -5.27
CA SER A 43 -7.15 -9.66 -5.25
C SER A 43 -7.37 -10.60 -4.06
N GLY A 44 -7.09 -11.89 -4.24
CA GLY A 44 -6.96 -12.88 -3.15
C GLY A 44 -5.55 -12.88 -2.56
N ILE A 45 -5.02 -14.04 -2.15
CA ILE A 45 -3.60 -14.16 -1.78
C ILE A 45 -2.75 -14.09 -3.05
N ASN A 46 -2.15 -12.94 -3.32
CA ASN A 46 -1.25 -12.71 -4.44
C ASN A 46 -0.45 -11.42 -4.27
N GLY A 47 0.75 -11.36 -4.84
CA GLY A 47 1.63 -10.19 -4.75
C GLY A 47 1.91 -9.87 -3.29
N ASP A 48 1.60 -8.64 -2.88
CA ASP A 48 1.79 -8.17 -1.50
C ASP A 48 0.62 -8.55 -0.58
N LYS A 49 -0.51 -9.01 -1.12
CA LYS A 49 -1.69 -9.38 -0.33
C LYS A 49 -1.54 -10.81 0.18
N THR A 50 -1.49 -10.94 1.50
CA THR A 50 -1.39 -12.24 2.20
C THR A 50 -2.75 -12.79 2.66
N GLY A 51 -3.81 -11.99 2.61
CA GLY A 51 -5.17 -12.38 3.00
C GLY A 51 -6.00 -12.89 1.82
N ALA A 52 -6.74 -13.98 2.01
CA ALA A 52 -7.52 -14.62 0.94
C ALA A 52 -8.66 -13.79 0.33
N GLY A 53 -8.98 -12.65 0.96
CA GLY A 53 -10.16 -11.87 0.67
C GLY A 53 -11.46 -12.55 1.09
N LYS A 54 -12.55 -11.79 1.19
CA LYS A 54 -13.86 -12.26 1.68
C LYS A 54 -14.99 -12.07 0.65
N GLY A 55 -14.68 -11.63 -0.56
CA GLY A 55 -15.67 -11.45 -1.62
C GLY A 55 -15.05 -10.88 -2.90
N LEU A 56 -15.86 -10.18 -3.69
CA LEU A 56 -15.40 -9.58 -4.95
C LEU A 56 -14.44 -8.42 -4.71
N GLY A 57 -14.61 -7.62 -3.65
CA GLY A 57 -13.69 -6.55 -3.29
C GLY A 57 -13.68 -6.35 -1.78
N ASP A 58 -12.48 -6.31 -1.20
CA ASP A 58 -12.28 -6.09 0.23
C ASP A 58 -11.65 -4.72 0.48
N ILE A 59 -11.94 -4.17 1.65
CA ILE A 59 -11.08 -3.13 2.23
C ILE A 59 -9.74 -3.80 2.55
N TRP A 60 -8.67 -3.27 1.97
CA TRP A 60 -7.31 -3.68 2.25
C TRP A 60 -6.58 -2.54 2.95
N ILE A 61 -6.11 -2.82 4.15
CA ILE A 61 -5.33 -1.89 4.98
C ILE A 61 -3.98 -2.53 5.20
N LEU A 62 -2.92 -1.78 4.96
CA LEU A 62 -1.55 -2.20 5.17
C LEU A 62 -0.76 -1.08 5.85
N LYS A 63 0.18 -1.46 6.70
CA LYS A 63 1.19 -0.55 7.23
C LYS A 63 2.52 -0.86 6.55
N TYR A 64 3.10 0.13 5.89
CA TYR A 64 4.43 0.08 5.31
C TYR A 64 5.42 0.76 6.25
N THR A 65 6.40 0.02 6.74
CA THR A 65 7.51 0.54 7.55
C THR A 65 8.79 0.41 6.74
N GLY A 66 9.15 1.46 6.00
CA GLY A 66 10.47 1.57 5.40
C GLY A 66 11.41 2.21 6.41
N HIS A 67 12.25 1.43 7.07
CA HIS A 67 13.49 1.98 7.63
C HIS A 67 14.49 2.06 6.48
N LEU A 68 15.15 3.21 6.36
CA LEU A 68 16.43 3.30 5.66
C LEU A 68 17.46 2.44 6.40
#